data_AF-A0AAP8QH39-F1
#
_entry.id   AF-A0AAP8QH39-F1
#
_cell.length_a   1.000
_cell.length_b   1.000
_cell.length_c   1.000
_cell.angle_alpha   90.00
_cell.angle_beta   90.00
_cell.angle_gamma   90.00
#
_symmetry.space_group_name_H-M   'P 1'
#
loop_
_entity.id
_entity.type
_entity.pdbx_description
1 polymer ?
#
loop_
_entity_poly.entity_id
_entity_poly.type
_entity_poly.pdbx_seq_one_letter_code
_entity_poly.pdbx_strand_id
1 'polypeptide(L)'
;MTLQEFINMKQKELINTGLYKEVQFSSAIDVGLSKNSTREEFISINSDLNKNVIEVLSHSTLPEAEANNNGSKVRFVILKKRKRKYEAMNFYALYQ
;
A
#
# COMPACT_ATOMS: atom_id res chain seq x y z
N MET A 1 9.60 -2.16 -10.34
CA MET A 1 8.24 -2.64 -10.70
C MET A 1 7.33 -1.43 -10.77
N THR A 2 6.32 -1.42 -11.61
CA THR A 2 5.32 -0.34 -11.58
C THR A 2 4.41 -0.46 -10.36
N LEU A 3 3.75 0.62 -9.96
CA LEU A 3 2.76 0.59 -8.88
C LEU A 3 1.60 -0.35 -9.22
N GLN A 4 1.19 -0.43 -10.49
CA GLN A 4 0.19 -1.39 -10.96
C GLN A 4 0.66 -2.85 -10.76
N GLU A 5 1.91 -3.16 -11.10
CA GLU A 5 2.50 -4.48 -10.87
C GLU A 5 2.54 -4.82 -9.38
N PHE A 6 2.93 -3.85 -8.55
CA PHE A 6 2.95 -4.00 -7.09
C PHE A 6 1.56 -4.33 -6.52
N ILE A 7 0.52 -3.59 -6.94
CA ILE A 7 -0.87 -3.85 -6.52
C ILE A 7 -1.30 -5.26 -6.92
N ASN A 8 -1.05 -5.66 -8.17
CA ASN A 8 -1.40 -6.98 -8.69
C ASN A 8 -0.67 -8.10 -7.91
N MET A 9 0.60 -7.90 -7.60
CA MET A 9 1.41 -8.82 -6.79
C MET A 9 0.80 -8.99 -5.39
N LYS A 10 0.53 -7.89 -4.68
CA LYS A 10 -0.06 -7.94 -3.33
C LYS A 10 -1.44 -8.55 -3.30
N GLN A 11 -2.27 -8.27 -4.31
CA GLN A 11 -3.57 -8.90 -4.42
C GLN A 11 -3.45 -10.43 -4.55
N LYS A 12 -2.53 -10.91 -5.40
CA LYS A 12 -2.26 -12.35 -5.55
C LYS A 12 -1.73 -12.97 -4.26
N GLU A 13 -0.78 -12.32 -3.58
CA GLU A 13 -0.26 -12.78 -2.28
C GLU A 13 -1.38 -12.97 -1.26
N LEU A 14 -2.25 -11.97 -1.12
CA LEU A 14 -3.39 -12.02 -0.20
C LEU A 14 -4.35 -13.17 -0.54
N ILE A 15 -4.71 -13.34 -1.81
CA ILE A 15 -5.57 -14.44 -2.25
C ILE A 15 -4.93 -15.80 -1.95
N ASN A 16 -3.63 -15.93 -2.23
CA ASN A 16 -2.87 -17.17 -2.06
C ASN A 16 -2.69 -17.58 -0.58
N THR A 17 -2.84 -16.66 0.38
CA THR A 17 -2.84 -17.04 1.82
C THR A 17 -3.95 -18.02 2.17
N GLY A 18 -5.05 -18.05 1.40
CA GLY A 18 -6.23 -18.86 1.71
C GLY A 18 -6.99 -18.46 2.97
N LEU A 19 -6.60 -17.37 3.65
CA LEU A 19 -7.24 -16.87 4.88
C LEU A 19 -8.48 -16.00 4.59
N TYR A 20 -8.48 -15.35 3.43
CA TYR A 20 -9.51 -14.43 2.99
C TYR A 20 -10.43 -15.10 1.99
N LYS A 21 -11.73 -14.80 2.07
CA LYS A 21 -12.71 -15.20 1.05
C LYS A 21 -12.91 -14.12 0.00
N GLU A 22 -12.65 -12.86 0.35
CA GLU A 22 -12.70 -11.73 -0.58
C GLU A 22 -11.52 -10.80 -0.31
N VAL A 23 -10.91 -10.33 -1.40
CA VAL A 23 -9.80 -9.37 -1.42
C VAL A 23 -10.09 -8.39 -2.55
N GLN A 24 -10.27 -7.11 -2.21
CA GLN A 24 -10.56 -6.05 -3.16
C GLN A 24 -9.55 -4.93 -3.02
N PHE A 25 -8.97 -4.50 -4.14
CA PHE A 25 -8.21 -3.25 -4.17
C PHE A 25 -9.17 -2.07 -3.95
N SER A 26 -8.82 -1.17 -3.03
CA SER A 26 -9.66 -0.03 -2.67
C SER A 26 -9.10 1.27 -3.21
N SER A 27 -7.83 1.57 -2.98
CA SER A 27 -7.22 2.84 -3.38
C SER A 27 -5.69 2.78 -3.33
N ALA A 28 -5.05 3.63 -4.12
CA ALA A 28 -3.63 3.96 -4.00
C ALA A 28 -3.52 5.48 -3.92
N ILE A 29 -2.94 5.99 -2.84
CA ILE A 29 -2.82 7.43 -2.59
C ILE A 29 -1.36 7.82 -2.33
N ASP A 30 -0.96 8.99 -2.83
CA ASP A 30 0.36 9.55 -2.59
C ASP A 30 0.50 9.88 -1.09
N VAL A 31 1.63 9.46 -0.52
CA VAL A 31 1.97 9.68 0.89
C VAL A 31 3.45 10.01 1.06
N GLY A 32 3.76 10.76 2.11
CA GLY A 32 5.13 10.91 2.59
C GLY A 32 5.51 9.72 3.47
N LEU A 33 6.58 9.03 3.12
CA LEU A 33 7.15 7.92 3.88
C LEU A 33 8.52 8.35 4.42
N SER A 34 8.67 8.29 5.74
CA SER A 34 9.96 8.50 6.41
C SER A 34 10.19 7.42 7.46
N LYS A 35 11.36 7.46 8.11
CA LYS A 35 11.68 6.53 9.20
C LYS A 35 10.56 6.52 10.26
N ASN A 36 9.99 5.34 10.48
CA ASN A 36 8.90 5.08 11.43
C ASN A 36 7.62 5.92 11.24
N SER A 37 7.43 6.60 10.11
CA SER A 37 6.29 7.49 9.94
C SER A 37 5.67 7.42 8.54
N THR A 38 4.37 7.74 8.49
CA THR A 38 3.62 7.92 7.25
C THR A 38 2.80 9.18 7.38
N ARG A 39 2.93 10.07 6.39
CA ARG A 39 2.24 11.34 6.31
C ARG A 39 1.29 11.31 5.12
N GLU A 40 0.00 11.35 5.41
CA GLU A 40 -1.05 11.50 4.40
C GLU A 40 -1.49 12.96 4.37
N GLU A 41 -1.39 13.59 3.21
CA GLU A 41 -1.96 14.93 3.02
C GLU A 41 -3.49 14.84 2.95
N PHE A 42 -4.20 15.82 3.51
CA PHE A 42 -5.68 15.83 3.51
C PHE A 42 -6.27 15.86 2.08
N ILE A 43 -5.54 16.44 1.14
CA ILE A 43 -5.85 16.44 -0.29
C ILE A 43 -5.02 15.35 -0.98
N SER A 44 -5.08 14.13 -0.45
CA SER A 44 -4.32 12.99 -0.99
C SER A 44 -4.71 12.74 -2.44
N ILE A 45 -3.71 12.79 -3.33
CA ILE A 45 -3.87 12.58 -4.77
C ILE A 45 -3.81 11.07 -5.04
N ASN A 46 -4.61 10.59 -6.00
CA ASN A 46 -4.47 9.22 -6.48
C ASN A 46 -3.08 9.01 -7.07
N SER A 47 -2.40 7.97 -6.63
CA SER A 47 -1.06 7.64 -7.13
C SER A 47 -1.10 7.28 -8.61
N ASP A 48 -0.13 7.74 -9.39
CA ASP A 48 0.05 7.27 -10.77
C ASP A 48 0.50 5.81 -10.78
N LEU A 49 -0.34 4.95 -11.36
CA LEU A 49 -0.15 3.50 -11.41
C LEU A 49 1.07 3.08 -12.25
N ASN A 50 1.57 3.96 -13.12
CA ASN A 50 2.73 3.68 -13.96
C ASN A 50 4.07 4.06 -13.29
N LYS A 51 4.06 4.71 -12.12
CA LYS A 51 5.29 5.06 -11.39
C LYS A 51 6.06 3.79 -10.98
N ASN A 52 7.38 3.87 -11.06
CA ASN A 52 8.25 2.82 -10.55
C ASN A 52 8.32 2.88 -9.02
N VAL A 53 8.20 1.71 -8.39
CA VAL A 53 8.15 1.58 -6.94
C VAL A 53 9.01 0.42 -6.42
N ILE A 54 9.41 0.54 -5.15
CA ILE A 54 9.92 -0.54 -4.31
C ILE A 54 8.98 -0.74 -3.12
N GLU A 55 8.71 -1.99 -2.76
CA GLU A 55 7.96 -2.30 -1.54
C GLU A 55 8.70 -1.86 -0.27
N VAL A 56 7.98 -1.17 0.62
CA VAL A 56 8.50 -0.86 1.96
C VAL A 56 8.04 -1.96 2.92
N LEU A 57 8.97 -2.87 3.24
CA LEU A 57 8.74 -3.94 4.22
C LEU A 57 8.78 -3.43 5.68
N SER A 58 9.60 -2.41 5.94
CA SER A 58 9.71 -1.77 7.25
C SER A 58 10.02 -0.29 7.08
N HIS A 59 9.32 0.57 7.82
CA HIS A 59 9.64 1.99 7.86
C HIS A 59 11.03 2.26 8.46
N SER A 60 11.63 1.32 9.19
CA SER A 60 12.96 1.49 9.77
C SER A 60 14.08 1.59 8.72
N THR A 61 13.83 1.13 7.49
CA THR A 61 14.82 1.16 6.39
C THR A 61 14.74 2.43 5.55
N LEU A 62 13.81 3.34 5.86
CA LEU A 62 13.64 4.60 5.15
C LEU A 62 14.56 5.69 5.71
N PRO A 63 14.93 6.70 4.91
CA PRO A 63 15.66 7.86 5.39
C PRO A 63 14.87 8.61 6.48
N GLU A 64 15.60 9.26 7.39
CA GLU A 64 15.01 10.03 8.51
C GLU A 64 14.31 11.29 8.06
N ALA A 65 14.74 11.88 6.95
CA ALA A 65 14.17 13.12 6.44
C ALA A 65 12.70 12.92 6.06
N GLU A 66 11.86 13.89 6.44
CA GLU A 66 10.51 13.99 5.89
C GLU A 66 10.60 14.22 4.38
N ALA A 67 10.01 13.32 3.61
CA ALA A 67 9.87 13.47 2.18
C ALA A 67 8.38 13.54 1.86
N ASN A 68 7.97 14.61 1.18
CA ASN A 68 6.57 14.79 0.78
C ASN A 68 6.28 13.91 -0.44
N ASN A 69 5.20 13.12 -0.37
CA ASN A 69 4.65 12.34 -1.48
C ASN A 69 5.69 11.50 -2.24
N ASN A 70 6.66 10.93 -1.51
CA ASN A 70 7.72 10.07 -2.06
C ASN A 70 7.29 8.60 -2.18
N GLY A 71 6.05 8.27 -1.84
CA GLY A 71 5.54 6.91 -1.95
C GLY A 71 4.03 6.86 -2.10
N SER A 72 3.52 5.64 -2.13
CA SER A 72 2.12 5.32 -2.26
C SER A 72 1.67 4.43 -1.10
N LYS A 73 0.56 4.78 -0.46
CA LYS A 73 -0.20 3.88 0.41
C LYS A 73 -1.23 3.15 -0.43
N VAL A 74 -1.08 1.84 -0.53
CA VAL A 74 -1.97 0.93 -1.24
C VAL A 74 -2.90 0.27 -0.24
N ARG A 75 -4.21 0.50 -0.38
CA ARG A 75 -5.24 -0.03 0.51
C ARG A 75 -6.01 -1.16 -0.17
N PHE A 76 -6.10 -2.28 0.53
CA PHE A 76 -7.02 -3.37 0.23
C PHE A 76 -8.12 -3.45 1.28
N VAL A 77 -9.29 -3.89 0.84
CA VAL A 77 -10.42 -4.27 1.68
C VAL A 77 -10.52 -5.79 1.62
N ILE A 78 -10.41 -6.44 2.78
CA ILE A 78 -10.35 -7.89 2.90
C ILE A 78 -11.46 -8.42 3.80
N LEU A 79 -11.94 -9.62 3.49
CA LEU A 79 -12.91 -10.33 4.32
C LEU A 79 -12.38 -11.72 4.66
N LYS A 80 -12.04 -11.91 5.94
CA LYS A 80 -11.59 -13.21 6.46
C LYS A 80 -12.72 -14.24 6.37
N LYS A 81 -12.38 -15.49 6.05
CA LYS A 81 -13.37 -16.59 5.86
C LYS A 81 -14.36 -16.75 7.02
N ARG A 82 -13.89 -16.59 8.27
CA ARG A 82 -14.69 -16.75 9.50
C ARG A 82 -15.29 -15.45 10.04
N LYS A 83 -15.18 -14.34 9.31
CA LYS A 83 -15.65 -13.01 9.74
C LYS A 83 -16.75 -12.50 8.79
N ARG A 84 -17.55 -11.58 9.31
CA ARG A 84 -18.63 -10.90 8.58
C ARG A 84 -18.32 -9.45 8.22
N LYS A 85 -17.29 -8.87 8.84
CA LYS A 85 -16.88 -7.47 8.64
C LYS A 85 -15.63 -7.42 7.78
N TYR A 86 -15.62 -6.45 6.88
CA TYR A 86 -14.43 -6.11 6.12
C TYR A 86 -13.40 -5.40 7.00
N GLU A 87 -12.13 -5.69 6.73
CA GLU A 87 -10.97 -5.06 7.36
C GLU A 87 -10.16 -4.35 6.28
N ALA A 88 -9.53 -3.23 6.63
CA ALA A 88 -8.60 -2.54 5.75
C ALA A 88 -7.18 -3.06 6.00
N MET A 89 -6.45 -3.34 4.92
CA MET A 89 -5.05 -3.72 4.96
C MET A 89 -4.27 -2.77 4.07
N ASN A 90 -3.22 -2.16 4.62
CA ASN A 90 -2.41 -1.17 3.94
C ASN A 90 -1.02 -1.73 3.65
N PHE A 91 -0.53 -1.47 2.46
CA PHE A 91 0.86 -1.67 2.05
C PHE A 91 1.45 -0.33 1.62
N TYR A 92 2.76 -0.23 1.69
CA TYR A 92 3.48 0.98 1.35
C TYR A 92 4.51 0.69 0.26
N ALA A 93 4.59 1.57 -0.72
CA ALA A 93 5.55 1.49 -1.80
C ALA A 93 6.28 2.84 -1.92
N LEU A 94 7.60 2.81 -2.05
CA LEU A 94 8.45 3.99 -2.20
C LEU A 94 8.71 4.24 -3.69
N TYR A 95 8.64 5.49 -4.14
CA TYR A 95 8.94 5.88 -5.52
C TYR A 95 10.43 5.79 -5.83
N GLN A 96 10.74 5.39 -7.07
CA GLN A 96 12.08 5.33 -7.64
C GLN A 96 12.26 6.32 -8.79
#